data_AF-A0A1S8WNV6-F1
#
_entry.id   AF-A0A1S8WNV6-F1
#
_cell.length_a   1.000
_cell.length_b   1.000
_cell.length_c   1.000
_cell.angle_alpha   90.00
_cell.angle_beta   90.00
_cell.angle_gamma   90.00
#
_symmetry.space_group_name_H-M   'P 1'
#
loop_
_entity.id
_entity.type
_entity.pdbx_description
1 polymer ?
#
loop_
_entity_poly.entity_id
_entity_poly.type
_entity_poly.pdbx_seq_one_letter_code
_entity_poly.pdbx_strand_id
1 'polypeptide(L)'
;MATLLDAAHEHHIADIKFQPGQQYTAATPDGAINIDHGQQLLVNIGLTEDSDTKTPLTAHQVFLQLTHQETKQAITFVLDESSDSKIADAKSYRIRLDKDRSADEFDHLGGIYTMELLVGDVLFDKPLLWHMANVHLHFTGPTHSDSAKRTAASVDISRQRSPSTAGMKRASGPSSLIGTGPTKAKPGIEHMFRPADKRAPRPLAWAFTIACAVPLLGLLITVSHFFPIQMHALFLIRFSTQPGSGNPV
;
A
#
# COMPACT_ATOMS: atom_id res chain seq x y z
N MET A 1 10.16 -8.88 31.33
CA MET A 1 9.71 -10.28 31.56
C MET A 1 8.69 -10.60 30.48
N ALA A 2 8.86 -11.68 29.73
CA ALA A 2 7.77 -12.20 28.91
C ALA A 2 7.19 -13.44 29.57
N THR A 3 5.91 -13.68 29.29
CA THR A 3 5.17 -14.83 29.75
C THR A 3 4.45 -15.41 28.55
N LEU A 4 4.57 -16.72 28.35
CA LEU A 4 3.85 -17.45 27.32
C LEU A 4 2.59 -18.06 27.94
N LEU A 5 1.44 -17.79 27.33
CA LEU A 5 0.11 -18.15 27.81
C LEU A 5 -0.59 -19.06 26.81
N ASP A 6 -1.39 -20.01 27.28
CA ASP A 6 -2.39 -20.71 26.46
C ASP A 6 -3.68 -19.87 26.41
N ALA A 7 -4.08 -19.45 25.22
CA ALA A 7 -5.29 -18.68 24.95
C ALA A 7 -6.57 -19.49 25.19
N ALA A 8 -6.52 -20.82 25.10
CA ALA A 8 -7.70 -21.65 25.29
C ALA A 8 -8.07 -21.83 26.78
N HIS A 9 -7.10 -21.76 27.69
CA HIS A 9 -7.31 -22.06 29.11
C HIS A 9 -6.76 -21.02 30.09
N GLU A 10 -6.23 -19.87 29.62
CA GLU A 10 -5.47 -18.90 30.42
C GLU A 10 -4.38 -19.54 31.29
N HIS A 11 -3.93 -20.76 30.93
CA HIS A 11 -2.91 -21.46 31.68
C HIS A 11 -1.53 -20.90 31.34
N HIS A 12 -0.81 -20.57 32.40
CA HIS A 12 0.54 -20.06 32.36
C HIS A 12 1.51 -21.15 31.91
N ILE A 13 2.13 -21.00 30.74
CA ILE A 13 3.03 -22.02 30.17
C ILE A 13 4.47 -21.79 30.64
N ALA A 14 5.00 -20.59 30.48
CA ALA A 14 6.41 -20.30 30.80
C ALA A 14 6.67 -18.82 31.10
N ASP A 15 7.53 -18.57 32.09
CA ASP A 15 8.09 -17.24 32.38
C ASP A 15 9.49 -17.10 31.81
N ILE A 16 9.69 -16.06 31.01
CA ILE A 16 10.94 -15.71 30.36
C ILE A 16 11.45 -14.42 30.96
N LYS A 17 12.51 -14.54 31.77
CA LYS A 17 13.24 -13.40 32.31
C LYS A 17 14.34 -12.99 31.33
N PHE A 18 14.14 -11.86 30.66
CA PHE A 18 15.18 -11.22 29.86
C PHE A 18 16.15 -10.47 30.77
N GLN A 19 17.44 -10.63 30.50
CA GLN A 19 18.50 -9.84 31.13
C GLN A 19 18.81 -8.65 30.22
N PRO A 20 18.80 -7.40 30.70
CA PRO A 20 19.08 -6.22 29.88
C PRO A 20 20.36 -6.39 29.06
N GLY A 21 20.28 -6.11 27.75
CA GLY A 21 21.42 -6.20 26.83
C GLY A 21 21.85 -7.61 26.43
N GLN A 22 21.18 -8.66 26.94
CA GLN A 22 21.40 -10.03 26.52
C GLN A 22 20.25 -10.52 25.66
N GLN A 23 20.57 -11.31 24.64
CA GLN A 23 19.57 -12.02 23.87
C GLN A 23 19.19 -13.29 24.63
N TYR A 24 17.89 -13.51 24.81
CA TYR A 24 17.39 -14.79 25.27
C TYR A 24 17.39 -15.80 24.13
N THR A 25 17.98 -16.96 24.39
CA THR A 25 17.98 -18.12 23.50
C THR A 25 17.14 -19.21 24.15
N ALA A 26 16.09 -19.65 23.48
CA ALA A 26 15.25 -20.74 23.97
C ALA A 26 15.98 -22.09 23.87
N ALA A 27 15.57 -23.07 24.66
CA ALA A 27 16.10 -24.44 24.62
C ALA A 27 15.66 -25.26 23.38
N THR A 28 15.00 -24.61 22.41
CA THR A 28 14.62 -25.16 21.11
C THR A 28 15.85 -25.33 20.21
N PRO A 29 15.90 -26.33 19.30
CA PRO A 29 16.98 -26.48 18.33
C PRO A 29 17.35 -25.20 17.57
N ASP A 30 16.35 -24.37 17.26
CA ASP A 30 16.52 -23.11 16.51
C ASP A 30 16.85 -21.91 17.39
N GLY A 31 16.96 -22.11 18.72
CA GLY A 31 17.17 -21.04 19.70
C GLY A 31 16.01 -20.04 19.82
N ALA A 32 14.88 -20.32 19.16
CA ALA A 32 13.72 -19.46 19.08
C ALA A 32 12.58 -19.91 20.02
N ILE A 33 11.83 -18.94 20.53
CA ILE A 33 10.61 -19.17 21.31
C ILE A 33 9.53 -19.62 20.32
N ASN A 34 9.07 -20.86 20.42
CA ASN A 34 7.96 -21.35 19.60
C ASN A 34 6.63 -20.84 20.15
N ILE A 35 5.78 -20.30 19.26
CA ILE A 35 4.41 -19.91 19.59
C ILE A 35 3.46 -20.76 18.73
N ASP A 36 2.85 -21.76 19.36
CA ASP A 36 1.91 -22.70 18.74
C ASP A 36 0.48 -22.15 18.71
N HIS A 37 -0.43 -22.86 18.02
CA HIS A 37 -1.81 -22.41 17.84
C HIS A 37 -2.52 -22.23 19.17
N GLY A 38 -3.23 -21.11 19.31
CA GLY A 38 -3.83 -20.75 20.58
C GLY A 38 -2.82 -20.37 21.66
N GLN A 39 -1.53 -20.16 21.38
CA GLN A 39 -0.62 -19.56 22.36
C GLN A 39 -0.50 -18.05 22.14
N GLN A 40 -0.40 -17.31 23.23
CA GLN A 40 -0.19 -15.87 23.24
C GLN A 40 1.10 -15.53 23.97
N LEU A 41 1.82 -14.54 23.45
CA LEU A 41 3.00 -13.97 24.09
C LEU A 41 2.63 -12.67 24.78
N LEU A 42 2.70 -12.67 26.11
CA LEU A 42 2.56 -11.46 26.93
C LEU A 42 3.96 -10.93 27.24
N VAL A 43 4.26 -9.70 26.84
CA VAL A 43 5.53 -9.05 27.16
C VAL A 43 5.27 -7.88 28.10
N ASN A 44 5.90 -7.90 29.27
CA ASN A 44 5.86 -6.84 30.28
C ASN A 44 7.26 -6.25 30.48
N ILE A 45 7.37 -4.93 30.33
CA ILE A 45 8.63 -4.21 30.35
C ILE A 45 8.55 -3.06 31.36
N GLY A 46 9.54 -3.00 32.24
CA GLY A 46 9.79 -1.83 33.10
C GLY A 46 11.09 -1.18 32.66
N LEU A 47 11.12 0.15 32.66
CA LEU A 47 12.30 0.92 32.33
C LEU A 47 12.88 1.52 33.62
N THR A 48 14.18 1.34 33.79
CA THR A 48 14.95 1.90 34.90
C THR A 48 16.26 2.44 34.37
N GLU A 49 16.76 3.51 34.97
CA GLU A 49 18.08 4.03 34.65
C GLU A 49 19.20 3.05 35.06
N ASP A 50 20.26 3.00 34.26
CA ASP A 50 21.50 2.26 34.52
C ASP A 50 22.39 3.03 35.52
N SER A 51 21.80 3.44 36.63
CA SER A 51 22.46 4.08 37.76
C SER A 51 22.23 3.25 39.02
N ASP A 52 23.14 3.35 40.01
CA ASP A 52 22.98 2.64 41.29
C ASP A 52 21.64 2.98 41.99
N THR A 53 21.09 4.15 41.68
CA THR A 53 19.80 4.64 42.19
C THR A 53 18.57 3.99 41.55
N LYS A 54 18.70 3.27 40.42
CA LYS A 54 17.61 2.57 39.71
C LYS A 54 16.32 3.39 39.62
N THR A 55 16.47 4.65 39.21
CA THR A 55 15.34 5.56 39.08
C THR A 55 14.38 5.02 38.00
N PRO A 56 13.07 5.01 38.25
CA PRO A 56 12.11 4.56 37.26
C PRO A 56 12.03 5.58 36.13
N LEU A 57 12.05 5.09 34.89
CA LEU A 57 12.04 5.92 33.71
C LEU A 57 10.74 5.71 32.94
N THR A 58 10.20 6.80 32.39
CA THR A 58 9.00 6.73 31.55
C THR A 58 9.35 7.20 30.16
N ALA A 59 9.08 6.37 29.15
CA ALA A 59 9.15 6.72 27.75
C ALA A 59 7.80 7.23 27.25
N HIS A 60 7.80 8.18 26.32
CA HIS A 60 6.60 8.62 25.60
C HIS A 60 5.95 7.46 24.83
N GLN A 61 6.75 6.64 24.15
CA GLN A 61 6.27 5.46 23.41
C GLN A 61 7.33 4.35 23.42
N VAL A 62 6.84 3.11 23.44
CA VAL A 62 7.65 1.90 23.36
C VAL A 62 7.12 1.03 22.24
N PHE A 63 8.01 0.61 21.35
CA PHE A 63 7.67 -0.21 20.20
C PHE A 63 8.34 -1.58 20.31
N LEU A 64 7.60 -2.61 19.91
CA LEU A 64 8.12 -3.96 19.71
C LEU A 64 8.08 -4.27 18.22
N GLN A 65 9.24 -4.49 17.63
CA GLN A 65 9.37 -4.84 16.23
C GLN A 65 9.66 -6.33 16.07
N LEU A 66 8.90 -6.98 15.20
CA LEU A 66 9.11 -8.36 14.78
C LEU A 66 9.55 -8.35 13.31
N THR A 67 10.79 -8.74 13.07
CA THR A 67 11.38 -8.75 11.72
C THR A 67 11.59 -10.18 11.24
N HIS A 68 10.92 -10.57 10.16
CA HIS A 68 11.11 -11.90 9.57
C HIS A 68 12.53 -12.05 9.01
N GLN A 69 13.23 -13.13 9.36
CA GLN A 69 14.64 -13.28 9.00
C GLN A 69 14.88 -13.44 7.49
N GLU A 70 14.00 -14.14 6.79
CA GLU A 70 14.19 -14.43 5.35
C GLU A 70 13.70 -13.28 4.46
N THR A 71 12.50 -12.77 4.72
CA THR A 71 11.87 -11.74 3.88
C THR A 71 12.24 -10.32 4.28
N LYS A 72 12.82 -10.14 5.48
CA LYS A 72 13.10 -8.83 6.10
C LYS A 72 11.84 -7.95 6.26
N GLN A 73 10.65 -8.57 6.27
CA GLN A 73 9.40 -7.89 6.60
C GLN A 73 9.39 -7.58 8.09
N ALA A 74 9.32 -6.30 8.44
CA ALA A 74 9.22 -5.83 9.81
C ALA A 74 7.77 -5.40 10.10
N ILE A 75 7.28 -5.80 11.26
CA ILE A 75 5.97 -5.42 11.79
C ILE A 75 6.21 -4.81 13.16
N THR A 76 5.69 -3.61 13.38
CA THR A 76 5.95 -2.82 14.58
C THR A 76 4.67 -2.65 15.37
N PHE A 77 4.70 -3.06 16.62
CA PHE A 77 3.60 -2.95 17.57
C PHE A 77 3.91 -1.88 18.61
N VAL A 78 2.88 -1.18 19.07
CA VAL A 78 2.97 -0.23 20.18
C VAL A 78 2.64 -0.96 21.48
N LEU A 79 3.41 -0.73 22.53
CA LEU A 79 3.11 -1.27 23.86
C LEU A 79 2.14 -0.34 24.60
N ASP A 80 1.16 -0.95 25.26
CA ASP A 80 0.22 -0.25 26.11
C ASP A 80 0.87 0.15 27.45
N GLU A 81 0.59 1.37 27.90
CA GLU A 81 1.00 1.81 29.23
C GLU A 81 0.13 1.17 30.33
N SER A 82 0.79 0.75 31.40
CA SER A 82 0.22 0.04 32.54
C SER A 82 0.72 0.67 33.83
N SER A 83 -0.20 1.13 34.67
CA SER A 83 0.08 1.64 36.02
C SER A 83 0.32 0.54 37.06
N ASP A 84 0.27 -0.74 36.65
CA ASP A 84 0.47 -1.91 37.52
C ASP A 84 1.97 -2.25 37.66
N SER A 85 2.77 -1.28 38.11
CA SER A 85 4.18 -1.50 38.42
C SER A 85 4.38 -1.66 39.93
N LYS A 86 5.22 -2.62 40.33
CA LYS A 86 5.57 -2.85 41.75
C LYS A 86 6.44 -1.73 42.35
N ILE A 87 6.82 -0.74 41.55
CA ILE A 87 7.65 0.41 41.93
C ILE A 87 6.76 1.66 41.85
N ALA A 88 6.69 2.44 42.94
CA ALA A 88 5.94 3.69 42.99
C ALA A 88 6.41 4.65 41.88
N ASP A 89 5.46 5.30 41.19
CA ASP A 89 5.65 6.23 40.06
C ASP A 89 6.28 5.66 38.78
N ALA A 90 6.54 4.35 38.71
CA ALA A 90 7.05 3.69 37.51
C ALA A 90 5.91 3.26 36.57
N LYS A 91 5.99 3.62 35.28
CA LYS A 91 5.12 3.02 34.26
C LYS A 91 5.67 1.67 33.80
N SER A 92 4.78 0.71 33.60
CA SER A 92 5.09 -0.56 32.94
C SER A 92 4.47 -0.55 31.54
N TYR A 93 5.12 -1.21 30.59
CA TYR A 93 4.67 -1.31 29.20
C TYR A 93 4.30 -2.76 28.93
N ARG A 94 3.10 -2.99 28.40
CA ARG A 94 2.58 -4.34 28.14
C ARG A 94 2.11 -4.49 26.71
N ILE A 95 2.30 -5.68 26.16
CA ILE A 95 1.67 -6.10 24.91
C ILE A 95 1.28 -7.56 24.98
N ARG A 96 0.09 -7.87 24.46
CA ARG A 96 -0.37 -9.24 24.22
C ARG A 96 -0.31 -9.51 22.73
N LEU A 97 0.66 -10.29 22.30
CA LEU A 97 0.76 -10.75 20.94
C LEU A 97 -0.01 -12.07 20.82
N ASP A 98 -1.15 -12.00 20.14
CA ASP A 98 -1.91 -13.15 19.69
C ASP A 98 -1.65 -13.32 18.18
N LYS A 99 -0.93 -14.38 17.82
CA LYS A 99 -0.57 -14.64 16.42
C LYS A 99 -1.81 -14.90 15.57
N ASP A 100 -2.83 -15.57 16.10
CA ASP A 100 -4.00 -15.96 15.32
C ASP A 100 -4.88 -14.73 15.05
N ARG A 101 -4.94 -13.80 16.02
CA ARG A 101 -5.63 -12.50 15.86
C ARG A 101 -4.90 -11.53 14.94
N SER A 102 -3.57 -11.53 14.96
CA SER A 102 -2.73 -10.62 14.15
C SER A 102 -2.26 -11.25 12.84
N ALA A 103 -2.72 -12.47 12.49
CA ALA A 103 -2.23 -13.23 11.35
C ALA A 103 -2.29 -12.46 10.01
N ASP A 104 -3.30 -11.61 9.82
CA ASP A 104 -3.43 -10.77 8.64
C ASP A 104 -2.33 -9.69 8.54
N GLU A 105 -1.85 -9.15 9.68
CA GLU A 105 -0.72 -8.20 9.70
C GLU A 105 0.61 -8.88 9.33
N PHE A 106 0.70 -10.19 9.60
CA PHE A 106 1.82 -11.04 9.19
C PHE A 106 1.65 -11.62 7.78
N ASP A 107 0.59 -11.30 7.04
CA ASP A 107 0.26 -11.88 5.73
C ASP A 107 0.21 -13.44 5.75
N HIS A 108 -0.09 -14.03 6.92
CA HIS A 108 0.04 -15.48 7.19
C HIS A 108 1.43 -16.06 6.91
N LEU A 109 2.48 -15.24 7.00
CA LEU A 109 3.86 -15.64 6.78
C LEU A 109 4.44 -16.29 8.05
N GLY A 110 4.54 -17.62 8.05
CA GLY A 110 5.21 -18.36 9.12
C GLY A 110 6.72 -18.34 8.97
N GLY A 111 7.44 -18.37 10.11
CA GLY A 111 8.90 -18.41 10.11
C GLY A 111 9.51 -17.83 11.37
N ILE A 112 10.83 -17.65 11.35
CA ILE A 112 11.59 -17.09 12.48
C ILE A 112 11.61 -15.57 12.36
N TYR A 113 11.15 -14.91 13.41
CA TYR A 113 11.13 -13.47 13.58
C TYR A 113 12.15 -13.05 14.64
N THR A 114 12.92 -12.03 14.31
CA THR A 114 13.79 -11.31 15.24
C THR A 114 12.93 -10.31 16.03
N MET A 115 12.89 -10.44 17.36
CA MET A 115 12.10 -9.58 18.24
C MET A 115 12.98 -8.49 18.87
N GLU A 116 12.76 -7.25 18.47
CA GLU A 116 13.53 -6.08 18.89
C GLU A 116 12.64 -5.09 19.63
N LEU A 117 13.13 -4.66 20.79
CA LEU A 117 12.53 -3.58 21.56
C LEU A 117 13.16 -2.25 21.13
N LEU A 118 12.31 -1.29 20.80
CA LEU A 118 12.68 0.06 20.41
C LEU A 118 12.05 1.04 21.40
N VAL A 119 12.89 1.74 22.15
CA VAL A 119 12.46 2.77 23.11
C VAL A 119 13.17 4.08 22.79
N GLY A 120 12.39 5.13 22.54
CA GLY A 120 12.89 6.46 22.21
C GLY A 120 12.02 7.54 22.84
N ASP A 121 12.65 8.54 23.44
CA ASP A 121 12.01 9.71 24.03
C ASP A 121 13.01 10.88 24.03
N VAL A 122 12.50 12.11 24.13
CA VAL A 122 13.29 13.35 24.25
C VAL A 122 14.15 13.34 25.51
N LEU A 123 13.73 12.61 26.55
CA LEU A 123 14.48 12.46 27.80
C LEU A 123 15.64 11.45 27.70
N PHE A 124 15.77 10.71 26.58
CA PHE A 124 16.84 9.73 26.40
C PHE A 124 17.96 10.30 25.53
N ASP A 125 19.17 10.35 26.09
CA ASP A 125 20.36 10.71 25.31
C ASP A 125 20.69 9.68 24.23
N LYS A 126 20.35 8.40 24.48
CA LYS A 126 20.57 7.29 23.55
C LYS A 126 19.28 6.50 23.37
N PRO A 127 18.78 6.32 22.12
CA PRO A 127 17.65 5.43 21.88
C PRO A 127 18.07 3.99 22.22
N LEU A 128 17.19 3.26 22.90
CA LEU A 128 17.42 1.88 23.26
C LEU A 128 16.86 1.00 22.14
N LEU A 129 17.77 0.31 21.44
CA LEU A 129 17.45 -0.79 20.54
C LEU A 129 18.01 -2.07 21.16
N TRP A 130 17.12 -2.98 21.53
CA TRP A 130 17.50 -4.23 22.17
C TRP A 130 16.88 -5.43 21.48
N HIS A 131 17.72 -6.26 20.87
CA HIS A 131 17.33 -7.57 20.36
C HIS A 131 17.10 -8.52 21.54
N MET A 132 15.82 -8.83 21.82
CA MET A 132 15.42 -9.57 23.01
C MET A 132 15.50 -11.08 22.78
N ALA A 133 14.95 -11.59 21.67
CA ALA A 133 14.90 -13.01 21.36
C ALA A 133 14.55 -13.25 19.89
N ASN A 134 14.70 -14.50 19.45
CA ASN A 134 14.08 -14.99 18.23
C ASN A 134 12.75 -15.68 18.59
N VAL A 135 11.73 -15.47 17.78
CA VAL A 135 10.38 -16.03 17.96
C VAL A 135 9.99 -16.76 16.69
N HIS A 136 9.53 -18.00 16.83
CA HIS A 136 9.10 -18.81 15.71
C HIS A 136 7.57 -18.84 15.67
N LEU A 137 7.01 -18.26 14.61
CA LEU A 137 5.57 -18.09 14.42
C LEU A 137 5.06 -19.10 13.39
N HIS A 138 4.05 -19.88 13.77
CA HIS A 138 3.36 -20.82 12.90
C HIS A 138 1.92 -20.35 12.64
N PHE A 139 1.54 -20.18 11.36
CA PHE A 139 0.18 -19.81 10.97
C PHE A 139 -0.49 -20.98 10.22
N THR A 140 -1.81 -21.17 10.41
CA THR A 140 -2.61 -22.23 9.76
C THR A 140 -3.31 -21.77 8.48
N GLY A 141 -3.15 -20.50 8.10
CA GLY A 141 -3.75 -19.91 6.90
C GLY A 141 -2.89 -20.08 5.64
N PRO A 142 -3.49 -19.95 4.44
CA PRO A 142 -2.73 -19.90 3.19
C PRO A 142 -1.88 -18.62 3.16
N THR A 143 -0.56 -18.77 2.95
CA THR A 143 0.38 -17.64 2.88
C THR A 143 -0.03 -16.67 1.77
N HIS A 144 -0.25 -15.39 2.11
CA HIS A 144 -0.69 -14.42 1.12
C HIS A 144 0.46 -14.08 0.14
N SER A 145 0.16 -14.03 -1.16
CA SER A 145 1.17 -13.91 -2.23
C SER A 145 1.99 -12.59 -2.20
N ASP A 146 1.60 -11.64 -1.37
CA ASP A 146 2.20 -10.31 -1.33
C ASP A 146 3.53 -10.26 -0.57
N SER A 147 3.77 -11.12 0.43
CA SER A 147 5.08 -11.26 1.06
C SER A 147 6.12 -11.83 0.08
N ALA A 148 5.72 -12.82 -0.74
CA ALA A 148 6.56 -13.37 -1.80
C ALA A 148 6.89 -12.33 -2.90
N LYS A 149 5.95 -11.43 -3.23
CA LYS A 149 6.21 -10.30 -4.13
C LYS A 149 7.16 -9.27 -3.52
N ARG A 150 7.07 -8.98 -2.21
CA ARG A 150 7.97 -8.04 -1.52
C ARG A 150 9.42 -8.55 -1.50
N THR A 151 9.65 -9.84 -1.27
CA THR A 151 10.99 -10.44 -1.40
C THR A 151 11.55 -10.32 -2.82
N ALA A 152 10.70 -10.46 -3.84
CA ALA A 152 11.11 -10.27 -5.23
C ALA A 152 11.33 -8.80 -5.63
N ALA A 153 10.74 -7.85 -4.88
CA ALA A 153 10.82 -6.41 -5.11
C ALA A 153 11.94 -5.71 -4.31
N SER A 154 12.31 -6.21 -3.12
CA SER A 154 13.44 -5.67 -2.34
C SER A 154 14.79 -5.85 -3.04
N VAL A 155 14.91 -6.89 -3.88
CA VAL A 155 16.07 -7.09 -4.79
C VAL A 155 16.11 -6.04 -5.92
N ASP A 156 14.99 -5.35 -6.21
CA ASP A 156 14.84 -4.44 -7.37
C ASP A 156 15.08 -2.95 -7.04
N ILE A 157 15.13 -2.56 -5.75
CA ILE A 157 15.30 -1.14 -5.36
C ILE A 157 16.69 -0.61 -5.75
N SER A 158 17.70 -1.47 -5.86
CA SER A 158 19.03 -1.09 -6.35
C SER A 158 19.11 -0.85 -7.87
N ARG A 159 18.05 -1.18 -8.62
CA ARG A 159 17.96 -1.04 -10.09
C ARG A 159 17.08 0.11 -10.55
N GLN A 160 16.62 0.97 -9.64
CA GLN A 160 16.07 2.29 -10.00
C GLN A 160 17.19 3.22 -10.51
N ARG A 161 17.81 2.87 -11.64
CA ARG A 161 18.58 3.79 -12.46
C ARG A 161 17.70 4.14 -13.64
N SER A 162 17.50 5.44 -13.84
CA SER A 162 16.88 5.97 -15.05
C SER A 162 17.51 5.28 -16.27
N PRO A 163 16.72 4.77 -17.23
CA PRO A 163 17.24 4.11 -18.41
C PRO A 163 17.93 5.16 -19.29
N SER A 164 19.17 5.50 -18.97
CA SER A 164 20.04 6.27 -19.83
C SER A 164 20.74 5.30 -20.77
N THR A 165 20.66 5.57 -22.06
CA THR A 165 21.38 4.85 -23.13
C THR A 165 22.88 4.73 -22.85
N ALA A 166 23.47 5.63 -22.06
CA ALA A 166 24.87 5.58 -21.65
C ALA A 166 25.19 4.53 -20.57
N GLY A 167 24.18 4.06 -19.81
CA GLY A 167 24.33 3.00 -18.81
C GLY A 167 24.45 1.60 -19.41
N MET A 168 23.78 1.38 -20.54
CA MET A 168 23.74 0.07 -21.22
C MET A 168 25.12 -0.39 -21.72
N LYS A 169 25.99 0.56 -22.11
CA LYS A 169 27.31 0.26 -22.70
C LYS A 169 28.41 -0.08 -21.69
N ARG A 170 28.16 0.05 -20.38
CA ARG A 170 29.13 -0.28 -19.32
C ARG A 170 28.93 -1.67 -18.69
N ALA A 171 27.90 -2.41 -19.11
CA ALA A 171 27.53 -3.69 -18.52
C ALA A 171 28.13 -4.93 -19.22
N SER A 172 28.97 -4.76 -20.25
CA SER A 172 29.54 -5.88 -21.03
C SER A 172 30.93 -6.33 -20.55
N GLY A 173 31.29 -6.08 -19.30
CA GLY A 173 32.52 -6.58 -18.68
C GLY A 173 32.20 -7.35 -17.39
N PRO A 174 32.79 -8.54 -17.14
CA PRO A 174 32.59 -9.26 -15.90
C PRO A 174 33.39 -8.58 -14.78
N SER A 175 32.75 -7.71 -14.02
CA SER A 175 33.34 -7.13 -12.81
C SER A 175 33.25 -8.12 -11.65
N SER A 176 34.40 -8.54 -11.13
CA SER A 176 34.54 -9.50 -10.01
C SER A 176 33.99 -9.02 -8.66
N LEU A 177 33.50 -7.78 -8.55
CA LEU A 177 32.82 -7.26 -7.34
C LEU A 177 31.30 -7.50 -7.32
N ILE A 178 30.68 -7.87 -8.44
CA ILE A 178 29.23 -8.01 -8.58
C ILE A 178 28.95 -9.46 -8.96
N GLY A 179 28.57 -10.25 -7.96
CA GLY A 179 28.18 -11.65 -8.14
C GLY A 179 27.11 -11.81 -9.22
N THR A 180 27.16 -12.93 -9.93
CA THR A 180 26.17 -13.30 -10.94
C THR A 180 24.78 -13.30 -10.31
N GLY A 181 23.97 -12.30 -10.66
CA GLY A 181 22.59 -12.21 -10.18
C GLY A 181 21.77 -13.44 -10.59
N PRO A 182 20.63 -13.69 -9.93
CA PRO A 182 19.78 -14.84 -10.20
C PRO A 182 19.41 -14.91 -11.70
N THR A 183 19.84 -15.99 -12.34
CA THR A 183 19.75 -16.23 -13.79
C THR A 183 18.34 -16.61 -14.26
N LYS A 184 17.38 -16.67 -13.34
CA LYS A 184 15.99 -17.00 -13.68
C LYS A 184 15.27 -15.72 -14.09
N ALA A 185 15.05 -15.55 -15.39
CA ALA A 185 14.29 -14.45 -15.95
C ALA A 185 12.92 -14.36 -15.25
N LYS A 186 12.58 -13.16 -14.73
CA LYS A 186 11.24 -12.88 -14.22
C LYS A 186 10.23 -13.08 -15.37
N PRO A 187 9.06 -13.65 -15.12
CA PRO A 187 8.02 -13.79 -16.14
C PRO A 187 7.67 -12.40 -16.70
N GLY A 188 7.45 -12.33 -18.01
CA GLY A 188 7.16 -11.07 -18.70
C GLY A 188 5.90 -10.41 -18.14
N ILE A 189 5.98 -9.11 -17.88
CA ILE A 189 4.83 -8.31 -17.44
C ILE A 189 4.02 -7.96 -18.69
N GLU A 190 2.87 -8.59 -18.86
CA GLU A 190 1.90 -8.19 -19.88
C GLU A 190 1.03 -7.07 -19.31
N HIS A 191 1.21 -5.86 -19.83
CA HIS A 191 0.35 -4.74 -19.48
C HIS A 191 -1.02 -4.96 -20.15
N MET A 192 -1.99 -5.47 -19.38
CA MET A 192 -3.36 -5.65 -19.87
C MET A 192 -4.00 -4.28 -20.08
N PHE A 193 -4.01 -3.83 -21.34
CA PHE A 193 -4.75 -2.64 -21.71
C PHE A 193 -6.24 -2.86 -21.49
N ARG A 194 -6.93 -1.82 -21.02
CA ARG A 194 -8.39 -1.83 -20.97
C ARG A 194 -8.92 -2.12 -22.37
N PRO A 195 -9.91 -3.03 -22.53
CA PRO A 195 -10.51 -3.27 -23.83
C PRO A 195 -11.10 -1.95 -24.36
N ALA A 196 -10.90 -1.67 -25.65
CA ALA A 196 -11.49 -0.49 -26.27
C ALA A 196 -13.01 -0.54 -26.15
N ASP A 197 -13.62 0.57 -25.74
CA ASP A 197 -15.08 0.65 -25.59
C ASP A 197 -15.79 0.34 -26.91
N LYS A 198 -16.90 -0.40 -26.81
CA LYS A 198 -17.70 -0.83 -27.96
C LYS A 198 -18.33 0.39 -28.61
N ARG A 199 -17.86 0.75 -29.81
CA ARG A 199 -18.43 1.85 -30.60
C ARG A 199 -19.82 1.49 -31.14
N ALA A 200 -20.68 2.49 -31.28
CA ALA A 200 -22.00 2.32 -31.88
C ALA A 200 -21.91 1.74 -33.31
N PRO A 201 -22.85 0.88 -33.72
CA PRO A 201 -22.82 0.27 -35.04
C PRO A 201 -23.00 1.34 -36.14
N ARG A 202 -22.20 1.24 -37.21
CA ARG A 202 -22.19 2.21 -38.33
C ARG A 202 -23.57 2.51 -38.95
N PRO A 203 -24.50 1.54 -39.10
CA PRO A 203 -25.83 1.82 -39.65
C PRO A 203 -26.63 2.80 -38.78
N LEU A 204 -26.50 2.69 -37.45
CA LEU A 204 -27.20 3.58 -36.51
C LEU A 204 -26.67 5.01 -36.63
N ALA A 205 -25.34 5.18 -36.77
CA ALA A 205 -24.74 6.50 -36.96
C ALA A 205 -25.23 7.20 -38.24
N TRP A 206 -25.38 6.45 -39.34
CA TRP A 206 -25.87 7.00 -40.62
C TRP A 206 -27.36 7.39 -40.56
N ALA A 207 -28.18 6.58 -39.90
CA ALA A 207 -29.61 6.89 -39.71
C ALA A 207 -29.79 8.23 -38.97
N PHE A 208 -29.07 8.43 -37.86
CA PHE A 208 -29.13 9.69 -37.10
C PHE A 208 -28.54 10.88 -37.86
N THR A 209 -27.48 10.66 -38.64
CA THR A 209 -26.88 11.72 -39.46
C THR A 209 -27.86 12.22 -40.53
N ILE A 210 -28.56 11.31 -41.21
CA ILE A 210 -29.60 11.68 -42.20
C ILE A 210 -30.79 12.35 -41.50
N ALA A 211 -31.26 11.78 -40.38
CA ALA A 211 -32.38 12.35 -39.62
C ALA A 211 -32.08 13.79 -39.14
N CYS A 212 -30.85 14.08 -38.72
CA CYS A 212 -30.42 15.43 -38.37
C CYS A 212 -30.25 16.37 -39.58
N ALA A 213 -29.99 15.84 -40.78
CA ALA A 213 -29.86 16.66 -42.00
C ALA A 213 -31.22 17.04 -42.62
N VAL A 214 -32.28 16.27 -42.35
CA VAL A 214 -33.63 16.51 -42.89
C VAL A 214 -34.19 17.90 -42.52
N PRO A 215 -34.12 18.37 -41.26
CA PRO A 215 -34.57 19.73 -40.90
C PRO A 215 -33.79 20.83 -41.63
N LEU A 216 -32.48 20.63 -41.83
CA LEU A 216 -31.63 21.60 -42.52
C LEU A 216 -31.96 21.65 -44.02
N LEU A 217 -32.18 20.50 -44.66
CA LEU A 217 -32.65 20.44 -46.04
C LEU A 217 -34.05 21.05 -46.20
N GLY A 218 -34.96 20.80 -45.26
CA GLY A 218 -36.28 21.43 -45.24
C GLY A 218 -36.19 22.95 -45.16
N LEU A 219 -35.28 23.47 -44.31
CA LEU A 219 -35.02 24.91 -44.24
C LEU A 219 -34.46 25.45 -45.56
N LEU A 220 -33.51 24.77 -46.20
CA LEU A 220 -32.97 25.21 -47.49
C LEU A 220 -34.02 25.19 -48.61
N ILE A 221 -34.88 24.17 -48.66
CA ILE A 221 -35.95 24.07 -49.66
C ILE A 221 -36.98 25.18 -49.44
N THR A 222 -37.46 25.36 -48.21
CA THR A 222 -38.43 26.41 -47.86
C THR A 222 -37.88 27.80 -48.16
N VAL A 223 -36.61 28.09 -47.83
CA VAL A 223 -35.96 29.35 -48.19
C VAL A 223 -35.84 29.49 -49.71
N SER A 224 -35.41 28.46 -50.44
CA SER A 224 -35.24 28.53 -51.90
C SER A 224 -36.56 28.70 -52.67
N HIS A 225 -37.68 28.23 -52.13
CA HIS A 225 -39.01 28.40 -52.74
C HIS A 225 -39.72 29.67 -52.29
N PHE A 226 -39.63 30.03 -51.00
CA PHE A 226 -40.35 31.18 -50.45
C PHE A 226 -39.68 32.51 -50.82
N PHE A 227 -38.35 32.55 -50.90
CA PHE A 227 -37.59 33.76 -51.25
C PHE A 227 -37.84 34.27 -52.69
N PRO A 228 -37.89 33.43 -53.76
CA PRO A 228 -38.22 33.92 -55.10
C PRO A 228 -39.70 34.29 -55.25
N ILE A 229 -40.62 33.59 -54.57
CA ILE A 229 -42.06 33.91 -54.61
C ILE A 229 -42.33 35.27 -53.93
N GLN A 230 -41.65 35.56 -52.83
CA GLN A 230 -41.78 36.85 -52.14
C GLN A 230 -41.12 37.99 -52.91
N MET A 231 -40.00 37.75 -53.61
CA MET A 231 -39.43 38.71 -54.56
C MET A 231 -40.36 38.98 -55.76
N HIS A 232 -41.03 37.96 -56.31
CA HIS A 232 -41.97 38.11 -57.41
C HIS A 232 -43.27 38.83 -56.99
N ALA A 233 -43.80 38.52 -55.80
CA ALA A 233 -44.97 39.20 -55.23
C ALA A 233 -44.64 40.67 -54.89
N LEU A 234 -43.45 40.95 -54.36
CA LEU A 234 -43.01 42.33 -54.09
C LEU A 234 -42.70 43.11 -55.39
N PHE A 235 -42.24 42.43 -56.46
CA PHE A 235 -42.03 43.02 -57.78
C PHE A 235 -43.36 43.34 -58.49
N LEU A 236 -44.37 42.46 -58.42
CA LEU A 236 -45.72 42.72 -58.96
C LEU A 236 -46.44 43.84 -58.21
N ILE A 237 -46.31 43.91 -56.87
CA ILE A 237 -46.87 45.02 -56.08
C ILE A 237 -46.15 46.34 -56.41
N ARG A 238 -44.81 46.34 -56.61
CA ARG A 238 -44.08 47.56 -57.01
C ARG A 238 -44.36 48.01 -58.45
N PHE A 239 -44.68 47.12 -59.38
CA PHE A 239 -45.03 47.48 -60.76
C PHE A 239 -46.47 47.98 -60.92
N SER A 240 -47.39 47.65 -60.01
CA SER A 240 -48.76 48.18 -60.04
C SER A 240 -48.89 49.60 -59.49
N THR A 241 -47.86 50.11 -58.80
CA THR A 241 -47.88 51.47 -58.23
C THR A 241 -46.58 52.20 -58.53
N GLN A 242 -46.43 52.70 -59.75
CA GLN A 242 -45.83 54.02 -60.00
C GLN A 242 -46.46 54.67 -61.25
N PRO A 243 -46.53 56.01 -61.28
CA PRO A 243 -47.56 56.79 -61.95
C PRO A 243 -47.09 57.45 -63.24
N GLY A 244 -48.06 57.87 -64.05
CA GLY A 244 -48.05 59.26 -64.51
C GLY A 244 -47.92 59.51 -66.02
N SER A 245 -48.79 60.42 -66.45
CA SER A 245 -48.74 61.26 -67.65
C SER A 245 -48.95 60.54 -68.98
N GLY A 246 -49.82 60.96 -69.88
CA GLY A 246 -50.46 62.25 -70.10
C GLY A 246 -50.60 62.37 -71.62
N ASN A 247 -51.58 63.12 -72.14
CA ASN A 247 -51.32 63.93 -73.31
C ASN A 247 -52.41 64.97 -73.59
N PRO A 248 -52.01 66.07 -74.27
CA PRO A 248 -52.81 67.25 -74.51
C PRO A 248 -53.61 67.14 -75.80
N VAL A 249 -54.82 67.69 -75.77
CA VAL A 249 -55.37 68.66 -76.76
C VAL A 249 -56.33 69.56 -75.99
#